data_AF-A0A6N9AR40-F1
#
_entry.id   AF-A0A6N9AR40-F1
#
_cell.length_a   1.000
_cell.length_b   1.000
_cell.length_c   1.000
_cell.angle_alpha   90.00
_cell.angle_beta   90.00
_cell.angle_gamma   90.00
#
_symmetry.space_group_name_H-M   'P 1'
#
loop_
_entity.id
_entity.type
_entity.pdbx_description
1 polymer ?
#
loop_
_entity_poly.entity_id
_entity_poly.type
_entity_poly.pdbx_seq_one_letter_code
_entity_poly.pdbx_strand_id
1 'polypeptide(L)'
;MSIVRFLIALIVGTLVLLVLGFILYAMVFTGYFAANAEPGAGAVAKDPPEMLFIYLSELILAALLCLVIGCWAGVSGAIAGFRTGAVFGFLLSLAISLMFYGTVNYMNLQATLFDVVLTTVRVALAGAAIGLVLRRKQPAESPAVVNS
;
A
#
# COMPACT_ATOMS: atom_id res chain seq x y z
N MET A 1 4.95 15.00 -13.72
CA MET A 1 3.61 14.37 -13.65
C MET A 1 2.55 15.46 -13.72
N SER A 2 1.43 15.26 -14.43
CA SER A 2 0.32 16.23 -14.42
C SER A 2 -0.54 16.05 -13.16
N ILE A 3 -1.10 17.13 -12.62
CA ILE A 3 -1.96 17.09 -11.42
C ILE A 3 -3.14 16.12 -11.56
N VAL A 4 -3.78 16.05 -12.73
CA VAL A 4 -4.90 15.14 -12.99
C VAL A 4 -4.48 13.67 -12.80
N ARG A 5 -3.34 13.27 -13.37
CA ARG A 5 -2.81 11.90 -13.21
C ARG A 5 -2.41 11.59 -11.78
N PHE A 6 -1.90 12.58 -11.06
CA PHE A 6 -1.60 12.42 -9.63
C PHE A 6 -2.88 12.13 -8.84
N LEU A 7 -3.94 12.91 -9.04
CA LEU A 7 -5.22 12.72 -8.36
C LEU A 7 -5.86 11.36 -8.71
N ILE A 8 -5.79 10.93 -9.97
CA ILE A 8 -6.29 9.60 -10.37
C ILE A 8 -5.46 8.50 -9.70
N ALA A 9 -4.13 8.63 -9.68
CA ALA A 9 -3.27 7.63 -9.05
C ALA A 9 -3.51 7.55 -7.53
N LEU A 10 -3.74 8.70 -6.88
CA LEU A 10 -4.09 8.79 -5.47
C LEU A 10 -5.39 8.03 -5.17
N ILE A 11 -6.45 8.30 -5.93
CA ILE A 11 -7.75 7.63 -5.76
C ILE A 11 -7.61 6.12 -5.99
N VAL A 12 -6.99 5.72 -7.10
CA VAL A 12 -6.78 4.30 -7.44
C VAL A 12 -5.95 3.59 -6.36
N GLY A 13 -4.85 4.19 -5.91
CA GLY A 13 -4.01 3.65 -4.84
C GLY A 13 -4.79 3.47 -3.54
N THR A 14 -5.57 4.47 -3.14
CA THR A 14 -6.41 4.42 -1.92
C THR A 14 -7.43 3.30 -1.99
N LEU A 15 -8.12 3.15 -3.14
CA LEU A 15 -9.10 2.09 -3.34
C LEU A 15 -8.45 0.70 -3.28
N VAL A 16 -7.30 0.52 -3.93
CA VAL A 16 -6.57 -0.77 -3.88
C VAL A 16 -6.15 -1.11 -2.46
N LEU A 17 -5.61 -0.14 -1.71
CA LEU A 17 -5.21 -0.34 -0.32
C LEU A 17 -6.40 -0.72 0.57
N LEU A 18 -7.54 -0.03 0.43
CA LEU A 18 -8.75 -0.30 1.21
C LEU A 18 -9.36 -1.66 0.89
N VAL A 19 -9.52 -1.99 -0.39
CA VAL A 19 -10.10 -3.25 -0.84
C VAL A 19 -9.22 -4.42 -0.40
N LEU A 20 -7.90 -4.33 -0.60
CA LEU A 20 -6.99 -5.37 -0.13
C LEU A 20 -6.90 -5.44 1.39
N GLY A 21 -6.97 -4.31 2.09
CA GLY A 21 -7.03 -4.26 3.55
C GLY A 21 -8.27 -5.01 4.06
N PHE A 22 -9.44 -4.73 3.48
CA PHE A 22 -10.66 -5.43 3.82
C PHE A 22 -10.58 -6.93 3.52
N ILE A 23 -10.16 -7.32 2.32
CA ILE A 23 -10.07 -8.73 1.93
C ILE A 23 -9.08 -9.49 2.82
N LEU A 24 -7.85 -8.98 2.98
CA LEU A 24 -6.82 -9.70 3.71
C LEU A 24 -7.14 -9.81 5.20
N TYR A 25 -7.56 -8.71 5.85
CA TYR A 25 -7.69 -8.67 7.30
C TYR A 25 -9.10 -9.03 7.80
N ALA A 26 -10.16 -8.66 7.08
CA ALA A 26 -11.55 -8.86 7.51
C ALA A 26 -12.21 -10.12 6.91
N MET A 27 -11.64 -10.72 5.85
CA MET A 27 -12.20 -11.93 5.24
C MET A 27 -11.26 -13.12 5.31
N VAL A 28 -9.99 -12.97 4.90
CA VAL A 28 -9.09 -14.11 4.71
C VAL A 28 -8.37 -14.50 6.01
N PHE A 29 -7.79 -13.54 6.73
CA PHE A 29 -6.91 -13.81 7.87
C PHE A 29 -7.49 -13.43 9.23
N THR A 30 -8.79 -13.12 9.32
CA THR A 30 -9.44 -12.73 10.58
C THR A 30 -9.25 -13.79 11.67
N GLY A 31 -9.47 -15.07 11.34
CA GLY A 31 -9.28 -16.17 12.30
C GLY A 31 -7.82 -16.35 12.72
N TYR A 32 -6.87 -16.09 11.82
CA TYR A 32 -5.44 -16.16 12.13
C TYR A 32 -5.03 -15.10 13.15
N PHE A 33 -5.45 -13.85 12.95
CA PHE A 33 -5.14 -12.76 13.89
C PHE A 33 -5.86 -12.94 15.23
N ALA A 34 -7.11 -13.41 15.23
CA ALA A 34 -7.82 -13.70 16.48
C ALA A 34 -7.12 -14.80 17.31
N ALA A 35 -6.60 -15.84 16.66
CA ALA A 35 -5.89 -16.93 17.33
C ALA A 35 -4.49 -16.56 17.85
N ASN A 36 -3.91 -15.45 17.39
CA ASN A 36 -2.57 -14.98 17.75
C ASN A 36 -2.58 -13.65 18.52
N ALA A 37 -3.75 -13.23 19.00
CA ALA A 37 -3.91 -12.05 19.86
C ALA A 37 -3.35 -12.33 21.27
N GLU A 38 -2.65 -11.36 21.83
CA GLU A 38 -2.12 -11.47 23.20
C GLU A 38 -3.23 -11.26 24.25
N PRO A 39 -3.09 -11.85 25.46
CA PRO A 39 -3.96 -11.53 26.58
C PRO A 39 -3.93 -10.02 26.88
N GLY A 40 -5.03 -9.31 26.64
CA GLY A 40 -5.13 -7.86 26.78
C GLY A 40 -5.28 -7.07 25.48
N ALA A 41 -5.23 -7.73 24.31
CA ALA A 41 -5.43 -7.07 23.01
C ALA A 41 -6.76 -6.29 22.93
N GLY A 42 -7.82 -6.80 23.57
CA GLY A 42 -9.12 -6.12 23.63
C GLY A 42 -9.13 -4.82 24.45
N ALA A 43 -8.17 -4.61 25.35
CA ALA A 43 -8.07 -3.37 26.14
C ALA A 43 -7.44 -2.22 25.35
N VAL A 44 -6.71 -2.53 24.27
CA VAL A 44 -6.04 -1.54 23.41
C VAL A 44 -6.75 -1.34 22.06
N ALA A 45 -7.55 -2.31 21.62
CA ALA A 45 -8.31 -2.22 20.38
C ALA A 45 -9.59 -1.38 20.56
N LYS A 46 -9.90 -0.54 19.57
CA LYS A 46 -11.19 0.17 19.51
C LYS A 46 -12.27 -0.77 18.96
N ASP A 47 -13.40 -0.81 19.65
CA ASP A 47 -14.61 -1.54 19.22
C ASP A 47 -15.86 -0.65 19.37
N PRO A 48 -16.49 -0.19 18.25
CA PRO A 48 -16.13 -0.46 16.86
C PRO A 48 -14.87 0.32 16.40
N PRO A 49 -14.21 -0.12 15.31
CA PRO A 49 -13.12 0.63 14.70
C PRO A 49 -13.55 2.01 14.19
N GLU A 50 -12.66 3.00 14.36
CA GLU A 50 -12.90 4.37 13.89
C GLU A 50 -12.58 4.51 12.39
N MET A 51 -13.58 4.25 11.55
CA MET A 51 -13.43 4.14 10.09
C MET A 51 -12.84 5.39 9.42
N LEU A 52 -13.13 6.60 9.93
CA LEU A 52 -12.61 7.85 9.37
C LEU A 52 -11.07 7.87 9.36
N PHE A 53 -10.44 7.45 10.46
CA PHE A 53 -8.97 7.45 10.56
C PHE A 53 -8.34 6.36 9.71
N ILE A 54 -9.05 5.24 9.50
CA ILE A 54 -8.62 4.18 8.58
C ILE A 54 -8.63 4.71 7.14
N TYR A 55 -9.71 5.37 6.71
CA TYR A 55 -9.77 5.94 5.37
C TYR A 55 -8.71 7.02 5.15
N LEU A 56 -8.49 7.88 6.15
CA LEU A 56 -7.49 8.93 6.08
C LEU A 56 -6.06 8.35 6.03
N SER A 57 -5.77 7.30 6.81
CA SER A 57 -4.45 6.65 6.78
C SER A 57 -4.16 6.02 5.42
N GLU A 58 -5.13 5.34 4.80
CA GLU A 58 -4.93 4.76 3.46
C GLU A 58 -4.77 5.83 2.38
N LEU A 59 -5.50 6.94 2.48
CA LEU A 59 -5.36 8.07 1.57
C LEU A 59 -3.95 8.70 1.66
N ILE A 60 -3.45 8.91 2.88
CA ILE A 60 -2.11 9.45 3.12
C ILE A 60 -1.04 8.47 2.61
N LEU A 61 -1.19 7.17 2.86
CA LEU A 61 -0.26 6.16 2.37
C LEU A 61 -0.24 6.10 0.83
N ALA A 62 -1.40 6.17 0.17
CA ALA A 62 -1.49 6.26 -1.28
C ALA A 62 -0.84 7.54 -1.82
N ALA A 63 -1.02 8.68 -1.15
CA ALA A 63 -0.36 9.94 -1.51
C ALA A 63 1.17 9.82 -1.42
N LEU A 64 1.67 9.21 -0.34
CA LEU A 64 3.09 8.96 -0.15
C LEU A 64 3.66 8.05 -1.24
N LEU A 65 2.95 6.97 -1.59
CA LEU A 65 3.35 6.10 -2.71
C LEU A 65 3.37 6.85 -4.05
N CYS A 66 2.39 7.72 -4.30
CA CYS A 66 2.38 8.55 -5.52
C CYS A 66 3.60 9.47 -5.58
N LEU A 67 4.02 10.05 -4.46
CA LEU A 67 5.23 10.87 -4.37
C LEU A 67 6.50 10.03 -4.57
N VAL A 68 6.61 8.88 -3.90
CA VAL A 68 7.78 8.01 -4.01
C VAL A 68 7.93 7.50 -5.45
N ILE A 69 6.87 6.97 -6.04
CA ILE A 69 6.89 6.38 -7.39
C ILE A 69 7.03 7.47 -8.46
N GLY A 70 6.20 8.50 -8.39
CA GLY A 70 6.06 9.51 -9.45
C GLY A 70 7.04 10.68 -9.38
N CYS A 71 7.49 11.06 -8.19
CA CYS A 71 8.38 12.22 -7.99
C CYS A 71 9.80 11.82 -7.62
N TRP A 72 9.99 10.93 -6.64
CA TRP A 72 11.32 10.60 -6.13
C TRP A 72 12.05 9.58 -7.00
N ALA A 73 11.40 8.47 -7.29
CA ALA A 73 11.95 7.44 -8.16
C ALA A 73 11.80 7.79 -9.65
N GLY A 74 10.78 8.60 -9.99
CA GLY A 74 10.48 8.98 -11.38
C GLY A 74 10.14 7.79 -12.27
N VAL A 75 9.72 6.66 -11.69
CA VAL A 75 9.43 5.42 -12.42
C VAL A 75 7.97 5.36 -12.85
N SER A 76 7.68 4.57 -13.88
CA SER A 76 6.30 4.31 -14.31
C SER A 76 6.12 2.88 -14.82
N GLY A 77 4.87 2.41 -14.82
CA GLY A 77 4.51 1.03 -15.15
C GLY A 77 4.33 0.13 -13.92
N ALA A 78 3.55 -0.95 -14.10
CA ALA A 78 3.16 -1.87 -13.03
C ALA A 78 4.36 -2.47 -12.29
N ILE A 79 5.33 -3.02 -13.02
CA ILE A 79 6.44 -3.77 -12.42
C ILE A 79 7.35 -2.83 -11.60
N ALA A 80 7.63 -1.64 -12.13
CA ALA A 80 8.43 -0.66 -11.40
C ALA A 80 7.69 -0.18 -10.14
N GLY A 81 6.41 0.16 -10.27
CA GLY A 81 5.56 0.52 -9.14
C GLY A 81 5.45 -0.59 -8.09
N PHE A 82 5.34 -1.85 -8.52
CA PHE A 82 5.29 -3.01 -7.64
C PHE A 82 6.56 -3.16 -6.81
N ARG A 83 7.73 -3.08 -7.46
CA ARG A 83 9.03 -3.21 -6.77
C ARG A 83 9.26 -2.07 -5.78
N THR A 84 8.99 -0.83 -6.20
CA THR A 84 9.09 0.34 -5.32
C THR A 84 8.13 0.23 -4.15
N GLY A 85 6.87 -0.15 -4.39
CA GLY A 85 5.87 -0.39 -3.36
C GLY A 85 6.26 -1.52 -2.41
N ALA A 86 6.82 -2.62 -2.91
CA ALA A 86 7.25 -3.75 -2.09
C ALA A 86 8.37 -3.37 -1.12
N VAL A 87 9.43 -2.73 -1.61
CA VAL A 87 10.55 -2.30 -0.76
C VAL A 87 10.09 -1.27 0.27
N PHE A 88 9.32 -0.27 -0.18
CA PHE A 88 8.79 0.76 0.70
C PHE A 88 7.84 0.18 1.76
N GLY A 89 6.88 -0.64 1.34
CA GLY A 89 5.91 -1.28 2.20
C GLY A 89 6.57 -2.22 3.21
N PHE A 90 7.57 -2.99 2.81
CA PHE A 90 8.34 -3.85 3.71
C PHE A 90 9.03 -3.05 4.81
N LEU A 91 9.81 -2.03 4.44
CA LEU A 91 10.55 -1.23 5.42
C LEU A 91 9.61 -0.45 6.34
N LEU A 92 8.56 0.15 5.80
CA LEU A 92 7.58 0.92 6.57
C LEU A 92 6.82 0.01 7.54
N SER A 93 6.28 -1.11 7.05
CA SER A 93 5.52 -2.02 7.91
C SER A 93 6.40 -2.69 8.95
N LEU A 94 7.61 -3.14 8.60
CA LEU A 94 8.53 -3.72 9.58
C LEU A 94 8.84 -2.76 10.72
N ALA A 95 9.11 -1.49 10.41
CA ALA A 95 9.37 -0.47 11.43
C ALA A 95 8.16 -0.26 12.36
N ILE A 96 6.96 -0.10 11.78
CA ILE A 96 5.73 0.13 12.55
C ILE A 96 5.36 -1.12 13.36
N SER A 97 5.32 -2.30 12.76
CA SER A 97 4.92 -3.54 13.42
C SER A 97 5.86 -3.89 14.56
N LEU A 98 7.19 -3.72 14.41
CA LEU A 98 8.14 -3.92 15.52
C LEU A 98 7.99 -2.88 16.63
N MET A 99 7.69 -1.63 16.29
CA MET A 99 7.39 -0.61 17.29
C MET A 99 6.14 -0.98 18.10
N PHE A 100 5.07 -1.43 17.44
CA PHE A 100 3.85 -1.86 18.11
C PHE A 100 4.10 -3.09 18.98
N TYR A 101 4.80 -4.11 18.46
CA TYR A 101 5.18 -5.29 19.23
C TYR A 101 6.01 -4.95 20.48
N GLY A 102 6.89 -3.94 20.38
CA GLY A 102 7.71 -3.49 21.51
C GLY A 102 6.99 -2.57 22.52
N THR A 103 5.78 -2.07 22.22
CA THR A 103 5.11 -1.03 23.03
C THR A 103 3.73 -1.43 23.53
N VAL A 104 3.03 -2.36 22.87
CA VAL A 104 1.69 -2.79 23.24
C VAL A 104 1.51 -4.30 23.17
N ASN A 105 0.71 -4.85 24.09
CA ASN A 105 0.31 -6.27 24.08
C ASN A 105 -0.87 -6.48 23.13
N TYR A 106 -0.60 -6.46 21.82
CA TYR A 106 -1.63 -6.59 20.78
C TYR A 106 -1.63 -7.97 20.13
N MET A 107 -0.48 -8.44 19.64
CA MET A 107 -0.35 -9.75 18.98
C MET A 107 1.05 -10.32 19.20
N ASN A 108 1.19 -11.65 19.10
CA ASN A 108 2.48 -12.30 19.25
C ASN A 108 3.45 -11.95 18.09
N LEU A 109 4.73 -12.32 18.25
CA LEU A 109 5.77 -12.00 17.25
C LEU A 109 5.49 -12.63 15.89
N GLN A 110 4.92 -13.85 15.87
CA GLN A 110 4.62 -14.56 14.63
C GLN A 110 3.57 -13.80 13.80
N ALA A 111 2.47 -13.37 14.43
CA ALA A 111 1.44 -12.59 13.78
C ALA A 111 1.95 -11.20 13.36
N THR A 112 2.84 -10.60 14.16
CA THR A 112 3.48 -9.32 13.84
C THR A 112 4.29 -9.42 12.54
N LEU A 113 5.14 -10.44 12.41
CA LEU A 113 5.93 -10.65 11.19
C LEU A 113 5.06 -11.06 10.00
N PHE A 114 3.96 -11.78 10.24
CA PHE A 114 2.99 -12.10 9.20
C PHE A 114 2.29 -10.85 8.66
N ASP A 115 1.92 -9.91 9.53
CA ASP A 115 1.36 -8.61 9.16
C ASP A 115 2.31 -7.79 8.28
N VAL A 116 3.62 -7.82 8.56
CA VAL A 116 4.64 -7.20 7.70
C VAL A 116 4.59 -7.76 6.28
N VAL A 117 4.49 -9.09 6.13
CA VAL A 117 4.41 -9.73 4.81
C VAL A 117 3.12 -9.33 4.09
N LEU A 118 1.97 -9.37 4.79
CA LEU A 118 0.68 -8.98 4.20
C LEU A 118 0.68 -7.50 3.77
N THR A 119 1.18 -6.62 4.63
CA THR A 119 1.26 -5.19 4.33
C THR A 119 2.22 -4.93 3.17
N THR A 120 3.34 -5.64 3.11
CA THR A 120 4.28 -5.56 1.97
C THR A 120 3.59 -5.89 0.66
N VAL A 121 2.83 -7.00 0.60
CA VAL A 121 2.08 -7.40 -0.59
C VAL A 121 1.01 -6.37 -0.93
N ARG A 122 0.27 -5.88 0.08
CA ARG A 122 -0.77 -4.86 -0.08
C ARG A 122 -0.23 -3.58 -0.72
N VAL A 123 0.88 -3.08 -0.20
CA VAL A 123 1.53 -1.86 -0.67
C VAL A 123 2.19 -2.06 -2.03
N ALA A 124 2.75 -3.25 -2.30
CA ALA A 124 3.30 -3.60 -3.61
C ALA A 124 2.21 -3.57 -4.70
N LEU A 125 1.04 -4.15 -4.44
CA LEU A 125 -0.09 -4.14 -5.38
C LEU A 125 -0.65 -2.74 -5.60
N ALA A 126 -0.77 -1.93 -4.54
CA ALA A 126 -1.12 -0.52 -4.66
C ALA A 126 -0.10 0.26 -5.50
N GLY A 127 1.19 0.02 -5.26
CA GLY A 127 2.29 0.60 -6.04
C GLY A 127 2.21 0.22 -7.52
N ALA A 128 1.87 -1.03 -7.84
CA ALA A 128 1.66 -1.48 -9.21
C ALA A 128 0.53 -0.71 -9.90
N ALA A 129 -0.61 -0.55 -9.23
CA ALA A 129 -1.75 0.20 -9.74
C ALA A 129 -1.42 1.69 -9.97
N ILE A 130 -0.76 2.33 -8.99
CA ILE A 130 -0.25 3.70 -9.10
C ILE A 130 0.71 3.82 -10.30
N GLY A 131 1.70 2.93 -10.39
CA GLY A 131 2.67 2.93 -11.49
C GLY A 131 2.02 2.81 -12.87
N LEU A 132 0.94 2.02 -13.01
CA LEU A 132 0.17 1.92 -14.24
C LEU A 132 -0.52 3.23 -14.62
N VAL A 133 -1.18 3.89 -13.67
CA VAL A 133 -1.85 5.19 -13.91
C VAL A 133 -0.85 6.27 -14.31
N LEU A 134 0.33 6.26 -13.70
CA LEU A 134 1.38 7.24 -13.97
C LEU A 134 2.07 7.04 -15.33
N ARG A 135 1.93 5.85 -15.96
CA ARG A 135 2.57 5.54 -17.24
C ARG A 135 2.11 6.50 -18.35
N ARG A 136 3.07 7.14 -19.03
CA ARG A 136 2.82 7.91 -20.26
C ARG A 136 2.68 6.94 -21.44
N LYS A 137 1.67 7.13 -22.29
CA LYS A 137 1.68 6.54 -23.64
C LYS A 137 2.70 7.31 -24.46
N GLN A 138 3.64 6.61 -25.09
CA GLN A 138 4.54 7.20 -26.08
C GLN A 138 3.68 7.57 -27.30
N PRO A 139 3.80 8.78 -27.87
CA PRO A 139 3.15 9.09 -29.15
C PRO A 139 3.67 8.10 -30.21
N ALA A 140 2.79 7.58 -31.06
CA ALA A 140 3.22 6.77 -32.20
C ALA A 140 4.20 7.60 -33.03
N GLU A 141 5.39 7.05 -33.33
CA GLU A 141 6.30 7.67 -34.29
C GLU A 141 5.55 7.91 -35.60
N SER A 142 5.48 9.18 -36.02
CA SER A 142 5.03 9.52 -37.36
C SER A 142 5.93 8.79 -38.35
N PRO A 143 5.41 8.06 -39.35
CA PRO A 143 6.24 7.40 -40.33
C PRO A 143 7.15 8.44 -40.97
N ALA A 144 8.46 8.21 -40.86
CA ALA A 144 9.47 9.06 -41.45
C ALA A 144 9.15 9.21 -42.94
N VAL A 145 8.96 10.45 -43.38
CA VAL A 145 8.88 10.77 -44.81
C VAL A 145 10.26 10.51 -45.37
N VAL A 146 10.46 9.31 -45.94
CA VAL A 146 11.63 8.97 -46.74
C VAL A 146 11.48 9.73 -48.06
N ASN A 147 12.06 10.93 -48.12
CA ASN A 147 12.30 11.61 -49.39
C ASN A 147 13.59 11.04 -49.96
N SER A 148 13.46 10.18 -50.97
CA SER A 148 14.52 9.78 -51.91
C SER A 148 14.20 10.31 -53.30
#